data_AF-A0A2I2KN72-F1
#
_entry.id   AF-A0A2I2KN72-F1
#
_cell.length_a   1.000
_cell.length_b   1.000
_cell.length_c   1.000
_cell.angle_alpha   90.00
_cell.angle_beta   90.00
_cell.angle_gamma   90.00
#
_symmetry.space_group_name_H-M   'P 1'
#
loop_
_entity.id
_entity.type
_entity.pdbx_description
1 polymer ?
#
loop_
_entity_poly.entity_id
_entity_poly.type
_entity_poly.pdbx_seq_one_letter_code
_entity_poly.pdbx_strand_id
1 'polypeptide(L)'
;MGVHGGQHVVFDFDGALEVARQLWGLAENVDTFRGKRDAAATTALRHWQGRYATEFRGSVTAEQGSDTSLSAAMRADARNLATLWSQAMTEEARVRYADHVTEKKQHRSFFHRVEDTILGSHEDYGPEPGPFAVPQPPTFTATGCLPVYT
;
A
#
# COMPACT_ATOMS: atom_id res chain seq x y z
N MET A 1 15.83 -0.69 29.83
CA MET A 1 15.49 0.25 28.74
C MET A 1 14.01 0.50 28.80
N GLY A 2 13.59 1.73 29.10
CA GLY A 2 12.18 2.11 29.11
C GLY A 2 11.65 2.08 27.68
N VAL A 3 10.58 1.35 27.44
CA VAL A 3 9.82 1.50 26.20
C VAL A 3 9.05 2.80 26.40
N HIS A 4 9.44 3.84 25.67
CA HIS A 4 8.65 5.07 25.59
C HIS A 4 7.69 4.89 24.42
N GLY A 5 6.43 5.27 24.61
CA GLY A 5 5.44 5.33 23.55
C GLY A 5 5.99 6.08 22.34
N GLY A 6 5.95 5.42 21.18
CA GLY A 6 6.48 5.98 19.93
C GLY A 6 5.59 7.09 19.39
N GLN A 7 6.07 7.80 18.37
CA GLN A 7 5.22 8.73 17.62
C GLN A 7 4.24 7.93 16.75
N HIS A 8 2.93 8.21 16.87
CA HIS A 8 1.92 7.61 16.00
C HIS A 8 2.15 7.98 14.53
N VAL A 9 1.85 7.03 13.64
CA VAL A 9 2.01 7.20 12.21
C VAL A 9 0.89 8.10 11.68
N VAL A 10 1.25 9.25 11.10
CA VAL A 10 0.32 10.14 10.41
C VAL A 10 0.20 9.67 8.96
N PHE A 11 -0.73 8.75 8.70
CA PHE A 11 -0.95 8.14 7.38
C PHE A 11 -2.45 7.99 7.09
N ASP A 12 -2.87 8.42 5.89
CA ASP A 12 -4.25 8.23 5.42
C ASP A 12 -4.40 6.82 4.81
N PHE A 13 -4.79 5.87 5.66
CA PHE A 13 -4.89 4.47 5.29
C PHE A 13 -5.95 4.22 4.21
N ASP A 14 -7.10 4.85 4.31
CA ASP A 14 -8.20 4.66 3.37
C ASP A 14 -7.90 5.37 2.05
N GLY A 15 -7.42 6.62 2.11
CA GLY A 15 -7.04 7.41 0.94
C GLY A 15 -5.91 6.75 0.14
N ALA A 16 -4.90 6.18 0.81
CA ALA A 16 -3.80 5.47 0.12
C ALA A 16 -4.30 4.29 -0.72
N LEU A 17 -5.23 3.49 -0.20
CA LEU A 17 -5.81 2.36 -0.95
C LEU A 17 -6.79 2.82 -2.02
N GLU A 18 -7.48 3.94 -1.81
CA GLU A 18 -8.31 4.54 -2.86
C GLU A 18 -7.47 5.01 -4.06
N VAL A 19 -6.37 5.73 -3.81
CA VAL A 19 -5.46 6.16 -4.87
C VAL A 19 -4.85 4.95 -5.60
N ALA A 20 -4.47 3.89 -4.88
CA ALA A 20 -3.97 2.66 -5.49
C ALA A 20 -4.99 2.02 -6.46
N ARG A 21 -6.27 1.93 -6.06
CA ARG A 21 -7.36 1.46 -6.95
C ARG A 21 -7.52 2.35 -8.17
N GLN A 22 -7.52 3.67 -7.99
CA GLN A 22 -7.70 4.62 -9.09
C GLN A 22 -6.54 4.54 -10.09
N LEU A 23 -5.30 4.48 -9.63
CA LEU A 23 -4.12 4.31 -10.49
C LEU A 23 -4.18 3.00 -11.29
N TRP A 24 -4.59 1.91 -10.64
CA TRP A 24 -4.74 0.63 -11.32
C TRP A 24 -5.83 0.66 -12.39
N GLY A 25 -7.00 1.23 -12.08
CA GLY A 25 -8.08 1.42 -13.04
C GLY A 25 -7.69 2.34 -14.20
N LEU A 26 -6.92 3.40 -13.95
CA LEU A 26 -6.37 4.27 -15.00
C LEU A 26 -5.42 3.50 -15.92
N ALA A 27 -4.56 2.64 -15.37
CA ALA A 27 -3.67 1.80 -16.18
C ALA A 27 -4.44 0.85 -17.11
N GLU A 28 -5.53 0.25 -16.62
CA GLU A 28 -6.42 -0.61 -17.41
C GLU A 28 -7.14 0.17 -18.52
N ASN A 29 -7.53 1.41 -18.24
CA ASN A 29 -8.11 2.30 -19.24
C ASN A 29 -7.10 2.66 -20.33
N VAL A 30 -5.85 2.97 -19.98
CA VAL A 30 -4.77 3.23 -20.95
C VAL A 30 -4.58 2.03 -21.87
N ASP A 31 -4.53 0.81 -21.32
CA ASP A 31 -4.41 -0.41 -22.11
C ASP A 31 -5.61 -0.62 -23.06
N THR A 32 -6.82 -0.33 -22.57
CA THR A 32 -8.04 -0.41 -23.37
C THR A 32 -8.03 0.60 -24.53
N PHE A 33 -7.65 1.85 -24.29
CA PHE A 33 -7.57 2.87 -25.33
C PHE A 33 -6.47 2.59 -26.34
N ARG A 34 -5.31 2.11 -25.88
CA ARG A 34 -4.22 1.63 -26.75
C ARG A 34 -4.73 0.56 -27.72
N GLY A 35 -5.41 -0.48 -27.23
CA GLY A 35 -5.95 -1.54 -28.08
C GLY A 35 -6.96 -1.04 -29.13
N LYS A 36 -7.82 -0.08 -28.76
CA LYS A 36 -8.75 0.56 -29.71
C LYS A 36 -8.00 1.36 -30.77
N ARG A 37 -6.99 2.14 -30.37
CA ARG A 37 -6.16 2.92 -31.29
C ARG A 37 -5.38 2.02 -32.25
N ASP A 38 -4.83 0.90 -31.77
CA ASP A 38 -4.10 -0.07 -32.59
C ASP A 38 -4.98 -0.70 -33.67
N ALA A 39 -6.23 -1.03 -33.33
CA ALA A 39 -7.22 -1.51 -34.29
C ALA A 39 -7.57 -0.45 -35.35
N ALA A 40 -7.74 0.82 -34.94
CA ALA A 40 -7.98 1.93 -35.85
C ALA A 40 -6.78 2.19 -36.77
N ALA A 41 -5.56 2.18 -36.23
CA ALA A 41 -4.32 2.34 -36.98
C ALA A 41 -4.14 1.22 -38.02
N THR A 42 -4.41 -0.02 -37.62
CA THR A 42 -4.39 -1.18 -38.54
C THR A 42 -5.36 -0.98 -39.70
N THR A 43 -6.57 -0.46 -39.43
CA THR A 43 -7.57 -0.19 -40.46
C THR A 43 -7.11 0.91 -41.43
N ALA A 44 -6.56 2.01 -40.92
CA ALA A 44 -6.03 3.09 -41.75
C ALA A 44 -4.87 2.61 -42.66
N LEU A 45 -3.93 1.84 -42.09
CA LEU A 45 -2.76 1.32 -42.81
C LEU A 45 -3.09 0.33 -43.92
N ARG A 46 -4.32 -0.24 -43.99
CA ARG A 46 -4.73 -1.08 -45.13
C ARG A 46 -4.81 -0.31 -46.45
N HIS A 47 -5.14 0.98 -46.37
CA HIS A 47 -5.36 1.82 -47.55
C HIS A 47 -4.21 2.80 -47.81
N TRP A 48 -3.29 2.95 -46.85
CA TRP A 48 -2.17 3.88 -46.96
C TRP A 48 -0.93 3.15 -47.45
N GLN A 49 -0.25 3.74 -48.43
CA GLN A 49 1.00 3.22 -48.99
C GLN A 49 2.06 4.32 -49.10
N GLY A 50 3.32 3.93 -49.25
CA GLY A 50 4.43 4.85 -49.41
C GLY A 50 4.83 5.58 -48.12
N ARG A 51 5.44 6.75 -48.27
CA ARG A 51 6.10 7.49 -47.19
C ARG A 51 5.21 7.75 -45.98
N TYR A 52 3.99 8.24 -46.19
CA TYR A 52 3.08 8.59 -45.09
C TYR A 52 2.59 7.37 -44.30
N ALA A 53 2.46 6.21 -44.95
CA ALA A 53 2.16 4.95 -44.24
C ALA A 53 3.32 4.53 -43.33
N THR A 54 4.57 4.74 -43.77
CA THR A 54 5.76 4.47 -42.95
C THR A 54 5.89 5.45 -41.79
N GLU A 55 5.71 6.75 -42.03
CA GLU A 55 5.74 7.78 -40.97
C GLU A 55 4.64 7.53 -39.93
N PHE A 56 3.41 7.24 -40.35
CA PHE A 56 2.31 6.93 -39.45
C PHE A 56 2.57 5.66 -38.64
N ARG A 57 3.10 4.60 -39.25
CA ARG A 57 3.49 3.38 -38.53
C ARG A 57 4.55 3.68 -37.46
N GLY A 58 5.52 4.55 -37.76
CA GLY A 58 6.51 5.02 -36.80
C GLY A 58 5.87 5.73 -35.60
N SER A 59 4.93 6.64 -35.85
CA SER A 59 4.19 7.35 -34.79
C SER A 59 3.41 6.39 -33.89
N VAL A 60 2.65 5.46 -34.49
CA VAL A 60 1.85 4.48 -33.76
C VAL A 60 2.74 3.62 -32.85
N THR A 61 3.86 3.12 -33.36
CA THR A 61 4.81 2.32 -32.56
C THR A 61 5.40 3.13 -31.40
N ALA A 62 5.75 4.41 -31.63
CA ALA A 62 6.28 5.27 -30.58
C ALA A 62 5.24 5.51 -29.47
N GLU A 63 4.00 5.81 -29.84
CA GLU A 63 2.89 5.99 -28.90
C GLU A 63 2.59 4.71 -28.11
N GLN A 64 2.61 3.54 -28.75
CA GLN A 64 2.44 2.25 -28.06
C GLN A 64 3.49 2.05 -26.96
N GLY A 65 4.75 2.44 -27.22
CA GLY A 65 5.83 2.40 -26.23
C GLY A 65 5.54 3.29 -25.02
N SER A 66 5.09 4.53 -25.27
CA SER A 66 4.71 5.48 -24.22
C SER A 66 3.55 4.97 -23.37
N ASP A 67 2.48 4.46 -23.97
CA ASP A 67 1.30 3.96 -23.25
C ASP A 67 1.61 2.71 -22.41
N THR A 68 2.45 1.82 -22.94
CA THR A 68 2.95 0.65 -22.20
C THR A 68 3.74 1.08 -20.97
N SER A 69 4.60 2.08 -21.13
CA SER A 69 5.43 2.60 -20.02
C SER A 69 4.57 3.32 -18.98
N LEU A 70 3.58 4.10 -19.42
CA LEU A 70 2.66 4.82 -18.55
C LEU A 70 1.79 3.87 -17.71
N SER A 71 1.16 2.89 -18.36
CA SER A 71 0.33 1.90 -17.67
C SER A 71 1.15 1.04 -16.69
N ALA A 72 2.39 0.70 -17.04
CA ALA A 72 3.31 -0.01 -16.14
C ALA A 72 3.69 0.84 -14.92
N ALA A 73 4.00 2.13 -15.12
CA ALA A 73 4.31 3.06 -14.03
C ALA A 73 3.14 3.21 -13.06
N MET A 74 1.93 3.44 -13.57
CA MET A 74 0.72 3.53 -12.74
C MET A 74 0.48 2.27 -11.89
N ARG A 75 0.72 1.07 -12.45
CA ARG A 75 0.61 -0.19 -11.71
C ARG A 75 1.72 -0.35 -10.66
N ALA A 76 2.92 0.13 -10.94
CA ALA A 76 4.02 0.11 -9.99
C ALA A 76 3.71 1.05 -8.80
N ASP A 77 3.24 2.26 -9.07
CA ASP A 77 2.86 3.24 -8.05
C ASP A 77 1.70 2.73 -7.17
N ALA A 78 0.68 2.10 -7.76
CA ALA A 78 -0.41 1.48 -7.02
C ALA A 78 0.09 0.39 -6.04
N ARG A 79 1.01 -0.47 -6.48
CA ARG A 79 1.63 -1.49 -5.61
C ARG A 79 2.53 -0.89 -4.54
N ASN A 80 3.23 0.21 -4.86
CA ASN A 80 4.05 0.93 -3.90
C ASN A 80 3.19 1.52 -2.78
N LEU A 81 2.06 2.16 -3.11
CA LEU A 81 1.10 2.66 -2.13
C LEU A 81 0.55 1.54 -1.22
N ALA A 82 0.20 0.39 -1.78
CA ALA A 82 -0.24 -0.77 -1.00
C ALA A 82 0.86 -1.28 -0.04
N THR A 83 2.11 -1.23 -0.48
CA THR A 83 3.27 -1.61 0.34
C THR A 83 3.48 -0.63 1.49
N LEU A 84 3.42 0.67 1.21
CA LEU A 84 3.51 1.74 2.23
C LEU A 84 2.37 1.63 3.25
N TRP A 85 1.15 1.35 2.79
CA TRP A 85 0.01 1.08 3.67
C TRP A 85 0.31 -0.06 4.66
N SER A 86 0.85 -1.18 4.16
CA SER A 86 1.17 -2.35 4.98
C SER A 86 2.26 -2.06 6.01
N GLN A 87 3.26 -1.28 5.62
CA GLN A 87 4.35 -0.85 6.49
C GLN A 87 3.84 0.09 7.58
N ALA A 88 3.06 1.11 7.20
CA ALA A 88 2.45 2.06 8.12
C ALA A 88 1.51 1.38 9.14
N MET A 89 0.70 0.42 8.69
CA MET A 89 -0.19 -0.35 9.59
C MET A 89 0.62 -1.16 10.62
N THR A 90 1.71 -1.77 10.17
CA THR A 90 2.58 -2.57 11.05
C THR A 90 3.28 -1.69 12.07
N GLU A 91 3.77 -0.53 11.66
CA GLU A 91 4.43 0.43 12.56
C GLU A 91 3.44 1.00 13.58
N GLU A 92 2.27 1.46 13.15
CA GLU A 92 1.25 1.99 14.05
C GLU A 92 0.76 0.93 15.05
N ALA A 93 0.60 -0.33 14.63
CA ALA A 93 0.26 -1.41 15.54
C ALA A 93 1.34 -1.64 16.61
N ARG A 94 2.63 -1.55 16.24
CA ARG A 94 3.74 -1.66 17.20
C ARG A 94 3.77 -0.49 18.18
N VAL A 95 3.52 0.73 17.71
CA VAL A 95 3.45 1.92 18.57
C VAL A 95 2.33 1.76 19.59
N ARG A 96 1.12 1.38 19.16
CA ARG A 96 -0.01 1.13 20.07
C ARG A 96 0.26 0.04 21.09
N TYR A 97 0.96 -1.03 20.68
CA TYR A 97 1.36 -2.08 21.60
C TYR A 97 2.38 -1.58 22.63
N ALA A 98 3.36 -0.78 22.21
CA ALA A 98 4.33 -0.17 23.10
C ALA A 98 3.66 0.78 24.12
N ASP A 99 2.67 1.58 23.68
CA ASP A 99 1.87 2.45 24.55
C ASP A 99 1.12 1.64 25.61
N HIS A 100 0.43 0.58 25.19
CA HIS A 100 -0.30 -0.33 26.09
C HIS A 100 0.59 -0.97 27.15
N VAL A 101 1.74 -1.50 26.72
CA VAL A 101 2.73 -2.10 27.65
C VAL A 101 3.25 -1.06 28.62
N THR A 102 3.49 0.17 28.16
CA THR A 102 3.98 1.28 28.99
C THR A 102 2.94 1.70 30.01
N GLU A 103 1.68 1.85 29.60
CA GLU A 103 0.57 2.20 30.48
C GLU A 103 0.36 1.14 31.57
N LYS A 104 0.37 -0.15 31.21
CA LYS A 104 0.30 -1.26 32.18
C LYS A 104 1.44 -1.21 33.17
N LYS A 105 2.68 -0.96 32.71
CA LYS A 105 3.85 -0.85 33.58
C LYS A 105 3.77 0.35 34.52
N GLN A 106 3.22 1.48 34.06
CA GLN A 106 3.06 2.69 34.87
C GLN A 106 1.97 2.54 35.94
N HIS A 107 0.79 2.03 35.58
CA HIS A 107 -0.30 1.76 36.55
C HIS A 107 0.12 0.75 37.63
N ARG A 108 0.97 -0.22 37.27
CA ARG A 108 1.47 -1.24 38.19
C ARG A 108 2.62 -0.75 39.09
N SER A 109 3.38 0.27 38.66
CA SER A 109 4.63 0.70 39.31
C SER A 109 4.50 1.28 40.72
N PHE A 110 3.31 1.66 41.21
CA PHE A 110 3.17 2.19 42.57
C PHE A 110 2.63 1.17 43.59
N PHE A 111 1.54 0.46 43.28
CA PHE A 111 0.93 -0.51 44.21
C PHE A 111 1.58 -1.91 44.15
N HIS A 112 2.00 -2.35 42.96
CA HIS A 112 2.49 -3.72 42.75
C HIS A 112 3.99 -3.88 43.02
N ARG A 113 4.77 -2.79 43.06
CA ARG A 113 6.21 -2.84 43.43
C ARG A 113 6.41 -3.38 44.86
N VAL A 114 5.41 -3.21 45.72
CA VAL A 114 5.36 -3.76 47.09
C VAL A 114 4.94 -5.24 47.09
N GLU A 115 3.99 -5.65 46.24
CA GLU A 115 3.51 -7.05 46.14
C GLU A 115 4.47 -7.98 45.36
N ASP A 116 5.06 -7.54 44.24
CA ASP A 116 5.92 -8.37 43.39
C ASP A 116 7.28 -8.70 44.01
N THR A 117 7.73 -7.92 45.00
CA THR A 117 8.92 -8.30 45.79
C THR A 117 8.65 -9.57 46.62
N ILE A 118 7.38 -9.93 46.85
CA ILE A 118 6.96 -11.06 47.69
C ILE A 118 6.39 -12.22 46.85
N LEU A 119 5.69 -11.97 45.73
CA LEU A 119 4.88 -12.98 45.05
C LEU A 119 5.27 -13.35 43.61
N GLY A 120 6.34 -12.76 43.06
CA GLY A 120 6.99 -13.24 41.83
C GLY A 120 6.04 -13.63 40.68
N SER A 121 5.37 -12.66 40.05
CA SER A 121 4.51 -12.96 38.90
C SER A 121 5.26 -12.83 37.57
N HIS A 122 5.29 -13.92 36.78
CA HIS A 122 5.63 -13.91 35.36
C HIS A 122 4.50 -13.21 34.59
N GLU A 123 4.80 -12.07 33.98
CA GLU A 123 3.81 -11.16 33.39
C GLU A 123 3.53 -11.51 31.92
N ASP A 124 2.24 -11.68 31.57
CA ASP A 124 1.80 -11.87 30.18
C ASP A 124 1.22 -10.55 29.63
N TYR A 125 2.02 -9.84 28.83
CA TYR A 125 1.61 -8.61 28.15
C TYR A 125 0.84 -8.86 26.85
N GLY A 126 0.65 -10.13 26.49
CA GLY A 126 0.18 -10.55 25.18
C GLY A 126 1.29 -10.51 24.11
N PRO A 127 1.04 -11.11 22.94
CA PRO A 127 2.00 -11.10 21.85
C PRO A 127 2.07 -9.73 21.15
N GLU A 128 3.27 -9.36 20.70
CA GLU A 128 3.45 -8.22 19.80
C GLU A 128 2.67 -8.44 18.49
N PRO A 129 2.01 -7.41 17.93
CA PRO A 129 1.28 -7.54 16.68
C PRO A 129 2.19 -7.95 15.51
N GLY A 130 1.71 -8.90 14.71
CA GLY A 130 2.38 -9.36 13.49
C GLY A 130 2.27 -8.34 12.34
N PRO A 131 3.06 -8.56 11.26
CA PRO A 131 2.99 -7.69 10.09
C PRO A 131 1.65 -7.83 9.36
N PHE A 132 1.16 -6.72 8.80
CA PHE A 132 0.02 -6.74 7.89
C PHE A 132 0.43 -7.26 6.52
N ALA A 133 -0.49 -7.91 5.80
CA ALA A 133 -0.25 -8.34 4.44
C ALA A 133 -0.43 -7.16 3.46
N VAL A 134 0.31 -7.14 2.36
CA VAL A 134 0.16 -6.09 1.34
C VAL A 134 -1.16 -6.27 0.57
N PRO A 135 -2.05 -5.27 0.50
CA PRO A 135 -3.25 -5.31 -0.33
C PRO A 135 -2.92 -5.56 -1.80
N GLN A 136 -3.69 -6.44 -2.45
CA GLN A 136 -3.43 -6.88 -3.83
C GLN A 136 -4.39 -6.22 -4.84
N PRO A 137 -3.95 -5.99 -6.09
CA PRO A 137 -4.82 -5.52 -7.15
C PRO A 137 -5.90 -6.56 -7.53
N PRO A 138 -6.97 -6.13 -8.23
CA PRO A 138 -7.29 -4.76 -8.61
C PRO A 138 -8.00 -3.97 -7.49
N THR A 139 -8.48 -4.67 -6.46
CA THR A 139 -9.36 -4.07 -5.44
C THR A 139 -8.62 -3.37 -4.32
N PHE A 140 -7.35 -3.73 -4.06
CA PHE A 140 -6.55 -3.22 -2.95
C PHE A 140 -7.33 -3.17 -1.64
N THR A 141 -8.01 -4.27 -1.31
CA THR A 141 -8.79 -4.40 -0.08
C THR A 141 -7.85 -4.42 1.11
N ALA A 142 -8.16 -3.64 2.15
CA ALA A 142 -7.41 -3.65 3.41
C ALA A 142 -7.33 -5.07 3.96
N THR A 143 -6.14 -5.49 4.38
CA THR A 143 -5.86 -6.87 4.80
C THR A 143 -5.97 -7.07 6.31
N GLY A 144 -6.25 -6.01 7.06
CA GLY A 144 -6.43 -6.04 8.51
C GLY A 144 -6.83 -4.69 9.07
N CYS A 145 -7.08 -4.67 10.37
CA CYS A 145 -7.38 -3.48 11.15
C CYS A 145 -6.32 -3.28 12.25
N LEU A 146 -6.09 -2.03 12.63
CA LEU A 146 -5.18 -1.72 13.74
C LEU A 146 -5.73 -2.29 15.04
N PRO A 147 -4.87 -2.88 15.90
CA PRO A 147 -5.31 -3.39 17.19
C PRO A 147 -5.83 -2.24 18.07
N VAL A 148 -6.87 -2.54 18.83
CA VAL A 148 -7.41 -1.68 19.89
C VAL A 148 -7.09 -2.38 21.20
N TYR A 149 -6.24 -1.75 22.00
CA TYR A 149 -5.91 -2.22 23.35
C TYR A 149 -6.81 -1.48 24.34
N THR A 150 -7.45 -2.24 25.23
CA THR A 150 -8.31 -1.75 26.32
C THR A 150 -7.68 -2.05 27.66
#